data_AF-A0A3P9APB4-F1
#
_entry.id   AF-A0A3P9APB4-F1
#
_cell.length_a   1.000
_cell.length_b   1.000
_cell.length_c   1.000
_cell.angle_alpha   90.00
_cell.angle_beta   90.00
_cell.angle_gamma   90.00
#
_symmetry.space_group_name_H-M   'P 1'
#
loop_
_entity.id
_entity.type
_entity.pdbx_description
1 polymer ?
#
loop_
_entity_poly.entity_id
_entity_poly.type
_entity_poly.pdbx_seq_one_letter_code
_entity_poly.pdbx_strand_id
1 'polypeptide(L)'
;VAKMNLNQSSHCWRGCVETRATHSHIFWQFPLLDNFWKSIFTYISKVMNVELIRDPLVAILGVKPVGVHSRKKMYLLQMLLIAAKKAISIKWLKN
;
A
#
# COMPACT_ATOMS: atom_id res chain seq x y z
N VAL A 1 -13.82 -3.62 13.23
CA VAL A 1 -12.97 -3.98 12.07
C VAL A 1 -13.91 -4.45 10.97
N ALA A 2 -13.88 -3.83 9.78
CA ALA A 2 -15.02 -3.78 8.85
C ALA A 2 -15.63 -5.16 8.53
N LYS A 3 -16.81 -5.42 9.11
CA LYS A 3 -17.82 -6.36 8.61
C LYS A 3 -18.92 -5.49 8.02
N MET A 4 -19.08 -5.49 6.70
CA MET A 4 -20.23 -4.84 6.06
C MET A 4 -21.46 -5.77 6.07
N ASN A 5 -21.25 -7.06 6.34
CA ASN A 5 -22.29 -8.06 6.55
C ASN A 5 -21.80 -9.09 7.59
N LEU A 6 -22.64 -9.44 8.57
CA LEU A 6 -22.28 -10.36 9.65
C LEU A 6 -22.19 -11.83 9.20
N ASN A 7 -22.81 -12.16 8.06
CA ASN A 7 -22.84 -13.52 7.48
C ASN A 7 -21.72 -13.80 6.46
N GLN A 8 -20.86 -12.83 6.16
CA GLN A 8 -19.74 -13.06 5.24
C GLN A 8 -18.53 -13.65 5.96
N SER A 9 -17.94 -14.68 5.37
CA SER A 9 -16.69 -15.28 5.82
C SER A 9 -15.61 -14.21 5.95
N SER A 10 -14.87 -14.18 7.07
CA SER A 10 -13.75 -13.22 7.23
C SER A 10 -12.55 -13.54 6.33
N HIS A 11 -12.59 -14.70 5.69
CA HIS A 11 -11.53 -15.18 4.82
C HIS A 11 -11.26 -14.23 3.66
N CYS A 12 -9.99 -14.22 3.30
CA CYS A 12 -9.48 -13.61 2.10
C CYS A 12 -10.17 -14.18 0.84
N TRP A 13 -11.08 -13.39 0.25
CA TRP A 13 -11.63 -13.57 -1.10
C TRP A 13 -10.60 -13.80 -2.24
N ARG A 14 -9.29 -13.60 -2.01
CA ARG A 14 -8.20 -13.95 -2.94
C ARG A 14 -7.70 -15.39 -2.78
N GLY A 15 -8.35 -16.22 -1.96
CA GLY A 15 -7.97 -17.62 -1.76
C GLY A 15 -6.67 -17.80 -0.98
N CYS A 16 -6.32 -16.83 -0.13
CA CYS A 16 -5.11 -16.91 0.67
C CYS A 16 -5.37 -17.54 2.04
N VAL A 17 -4.31 -18.09 2.65
CA VAL A 17 -4.37 -18.86 3.92
C VAL A 17 -4.84 -17.99 5.10
N GLU A 18 -4.67 -16.66 4.99
CA GLU A 18 -5.05 -15.71 6.03
C GLU A 18 -6.58 -15.61 6.20
N THR A 19 -7.04 -15.82 7.44
CA THR A 19 -8.46 -15.89 7.79
C THR A 19 -9.15 -14.53 7.90
N ARG A 20 -8.39 -13.42 7.79
CA ARG A 20 -8.90 -12.04 7.87
C ARG A 20 -8.38 -11.17 6.73
N ALA A 21 -9.26 -10.80 5.82
CA ALA A 21 -9.01 -9.80 4.79
C ALA A 21 -8.98 -8.37 5.40
N THR A 22 -7.85 -7.98 5.98
CA THR A 22 -7.65 -6.60 6.45
C THR A 22 -7.15 -5.68 5.34
N HIS A 23 -7.34 -4.37 5.49
CA HIS A 23 -6.81 -3.39 4.52
C HIS A 23 -5.28 -3.51 4.36
N SER A 24 -4.54 -3.70 5.47
CA SER A 24 -3.09 -3.95 5.43
C SER A 24 -2.75 -5.28 4.76
N HIS A 25 -3.57 -6.31 4.94
CA HIS A 25 -3.36 -7.59 4.28
C HIS A 25 -3.45 -7.44 2.75
N ILE A 26 -4.52 -6.82 2.25
CA ILE A 26 -4.80 -6.65 0.81
C ILE A 26 -3.78 -5.74 0.11
N PHE A 27 -3.32 -4.69 0.79
CA PHE A 27 -2.48 -3.67 0.19
C PHE A 27 -1.00 -3.74 0.58
N TRP A 28 -0.59 -4.63 1.49
CA TRP A 28 0.81 -4.69 1.93
C TRP A 28 1.31 -6.11 2.23
N GLN A 29 0.63 -6.86 3.09
CA GLN A 29 1.15 -8.14 3.60
C GLN A 29 1.02 -9.29 2.60
N PHE A 30 0.24 -9.10 1.53
CA PHE A 30 0.08 -10.12 0.50
C PHE A 30 1.43 -10.41 -0.19
N PRO A 31 1.90 -11.68 -0.25
CA PRO A 31 3.25 -12.01 -0.74
C PRO A 31 3.57 -11.45 -2.15
N LEU A 32 2.57 -11.35 -3.02
CA LEU A 32 2.76 -10.80 -4.37
C LEU A 32 3.10 -9.30 -4.39
N LEU A 33 2.92 -8.59 -3.28
CA LEU A 33 3.14 -7.15 -3.18
C LEU A 33 4.52 -6.77 -2.65
N ASP A 34 5.33 -7.70 -2.12
CA ASP A 34 6.64 -7.34 -1.56
C ASP A 34 7.57 -6.74 -2.63
N ASN A 35 7.73 -7.43 -3.76
CA ASN A 35 8.52 -6.93 -4.90
C ASN A 35 7.94 -5.65 -5.51
N PHE A 36 6.61 -5.52 -5.51
CA PHE A 36 5.93 -4.31 -5.95
C PHE A 36 6.31 -3.12 -5.07
N TRP A 37 6.14 -3.22 -3.75
CA TRP A 37 6.47 -2.15 -2.82
C TRP A 37 7.96 -1.87 -2.77
N LYS A 38 8.82 -2.89 -2.89
CA LYS A 38 10.28 -2.69 -3.04
C LYS A 38 10.60 -1.80 -4.23
N SER A 39 9.97 -2.07 -5.38
CA SER A 39 10.18 -1.30 -6.61
C SER A 39 9.65 0.13 -6.48
N ILE A 40 8.44 0.29 -5.93
CA ILE A 40 7.82 1.60 -5.70
C ILE A 40 8.66 2.47 -4.76
N PHE A 41 9.08 1.96 -3.61
CA PHE A 41 9.91 2.75 -2.67
C PHE A 41 11.27 3.11 -3.26
N THR A 42 11.89 2.20 -4.02
CA THR A 42 13.14 2.48 -4.75
C THR A 42 12.94 3.61 -5.75
N TYR A 43 11.85 3.56 -6.52
CA TYR A 43 11.53 4.58 -7.53
C TYR A 43 11.24 5.94 -6.88
N ILE A 44 10.38 5.99 -5.86
CA ILE A 44 10.04 7.23 -5.15
C ILE A 44 11.28 7.85 -4.52
N SER A 45 12.15 7.04 -3.90
CA SER A 45 13.39 7.52 -3.27
C SER A 45 14.29 8.23 -4.30
N LYS A 46 14.43 7.65 -5.50
CA LYS A 46 15.19 8.24 -6.61
C LYS A 46 14.57 9.55 -7.11
N VAL A 47 13.25 9.57 -7.35
CA VAL A 47 12.55 10.76 -7.85
C VAL A 47 12.60 11.91 -6.86
N MET A 48 12.47 11.62 -5.56
CA MET A 48 12.43 12.64 -4.51
C MET A 48 13.81 13.04 -3.97
N ASN A 49 14.85 12.29 -4.35
CA ASN A 49 16.19 12.34 -3.78
C ASN A 49 16.16 12.31 -2.24
N VAL A 50 15.50 11.28 -1.69
CA VAL A 50 15.36 11.01 -0.24
C VAL A 50 15.38 9.51 -0.04
N GLU A 51 16.12 9.03 0.96
CA GLU A 51 16.05 7.62 1.35
C GLU A 51 14.76 7.34 2.12
N LEU A 52 13.84 6.58 1.52
CA LEU A 52 12.59 6.19 2.16
C LEU A 52 12.68 4.75 2.66
N ILE A 53 12.38 4.58 3.95
CA ILE A 53 12.18 3.27 4.56
C ILE A 53 10.82 2.73 4.09
N ARG A 54 10.77 1.44 3.74
CA ARG A 54 9.54 0.72 3.42
C ARG A 54 8.69 0.57 4.67
N ASP A 55 7.80 1.53 4.89
CA ASP A 55 6.87 1.55 6.00
C ASP A 55 5.42 1.41 5.48
N PRO A 56 4.65 0.40 5.94
CA PRO A 56 3.24 0.27 5.59
C PRO A 56 2.40 1.49 5.99
N LEU A 57 2.74 2.19 7.06
CA LEU A 57 2.01 3.40 7.49
C LEU A 57 2.19 4.53 6.47
N VAL A 58 3.40 4.66 5.92
CA VAL A 58 3.66 5.60 4.83
C VAL A 58 2.93 5.14 3.57
N ALA A 59 3.11 3.88 3.16
CA ALA A 59 2.56 3.36 1.92
C ALA A 59 1.03 3.37 1.84
N ILE A 60 0.38 2.95 2.93
CA ILE A 60 -1.06 2.74 2.99
C ILE A 60 -1.76 4.01 3.48
N LEU A 61 -1.32 4.56 4.61
CA LEU A 61 -1.99 5.65 5.31
C LEU A 61 -1.44 7.03 4.95
N GLY A 62 -0.31 7.11 4.25
CA GLY A 62 0.30 8.39 3.87
C GLY A 62 0.88 9.16 5.05
N VAL A 63 1.29 8.46 6.12
CA VAL A 63 2.01 9.07 7.23
C VAL A 63 3.28 9.73 6.71
N LYS A 64 3.61 10.92 7.23
CA LYS A 64 4.79 11.67 6.84
C LYS A 64 6.06 10.87 7.20
N PRO A 65 6.89 10.47 6.24
CA PRO A 65 8.14 9.79 6.54
C PRO A 65 9.20 10.77 7.05
N VAL A 66 10.15 10.23 7.80
CA VAL A 66 11.36 10.97 8.21
C VAL A 66 12.13 11.44 6.96
N GLY A 67 12.68 12.65 6.99
CA GLY A 67 13.44 13.24 5.87
C GLY A 67 12.59 13.94 4.80
N VAL A 68 11.25 13.82 4.83
CA VAL A 68 10.36 14.56 3.92
C VAL A 68 9.71 15.74 4.63
N HIS A 69 10.33 16.92 4.56
CA HIS A 69 9.87 18.11 5.29
C HIS A 69 9.08 19.12 4.44
N SER A 70 9.30 19.13 3.12
CA SER A 70 8.66 20.09 2.22
C SER A 70 7.23 19.70 1.88
N ARG A 71 6.29 20.67 1.91
CA ARG A 71 4.90 20.50 1.46
C ARG A 71 4.82 19.97 0.03
N LYS A 72 5.66 20.47 -0.88
CA LYS A 72 5.70 20.02 -2.28
C LYS A 72 6.13 18.56 -2.39
N LYS A 73 7.17 18.16 -1.63
CA LYS A 73 7.63 16.76 -1.57
C LYS A 73 6.57 15.84 -0.97
N MET A 74 5.87 16.28 0.08
CA MET A 74 4.77 15.52 0.68
C MET A 74 3.61 15.31 -0.29
N TYR A 75 3.21 16.37 -1.03
CA TYR A 75 2.17 16.28 -2.05
C TYR A 75 2.54 15.29 -3.17
N LEU A 76 3.77 15.38 -3.68
CA LEU A 76 4.27 14.44 -4.69
C LEU A 76 4.27 13.00 -4.17
N LEU A 77 4.75 12.77 -2.95
CA LEU A 77 4.73 11.46 -2.31
C LEU A 77 3.31 10.89 -2.24
N GLN A 78 2.34 11.68 -1.77
CA GLN A 78 0.94 11.25 -1.69
C GLN A 78 0.37 10.86 -3.06
N MET A 79 0.66 11.64 -4.10
CA MET A 79 0.20 11.33 -5.46
C MET A 79 0.77 10.01 -5.99
N LEU A 80 2.08 9.78 -5.78
CA LEU A 80 2.74 8.53 -6.18
C LEU A 80 2.19 7.31 -5.41
N LEU A 81 1.93 7.47 -4.11
CA LEU A 81 1.35 6.40 -3.28
C LEU A 81 -0.11 6.11 -3.66
N ILE A 82 -0.90 7.13 -4.00
CA ILE A 82 -2.26 6.94 -4.52
C ILE A 82 -2.23 6.18 -5.85
N ALA A 83 -1.33 6.54 -6.75
CA ALA A 83 -1.15 5.83 -8.02
C ALA A 83 -0.75 4.35 -7.80
N ALA A 84 0.17 4.09 -6.88
CA ALA A 84 0.58 2.73 -6.52
C ALA A 84 -0.60 1.90 -5.96
N LYS A 85 -1.37 2.47 -5.02
CA LYS A 85 -2.59 1.82 -4.49
C LYS A 85 -3.63 1.58 -5.58
N LYS A 86 -3.81 2.52 -6.52
CA LYS A 86 -4.71 2.35 -7.66
C LYS A 86 -4.25 1.21 -8.57
N ALA A 87 -2.95 1.07 -8.83
CA ALA A 87 -2.41 -0.04 -9.62
C ALA A 87 -2.71 -1.40 -8.98
N ILE A 88 -2.57 -1.50 -7.65
CA ILE A 88 -2.97 -2.66 -6.87
C ILE A 88 -4.48 -2.94 -7.05
N SER A 89 -5.34 -1.94 -6.85
CA SER A 89 -6.79 -2.09 -7.04
C SER A 89 -7.19 -2.51 -8.47
N ILE A 90 -6.52 -1.98 -9.49
CA ILE A 90 -6.75 -2.39 -10.89
C ILE A 90 -6.34 -3.85 -11.11
N LYS A 91 -5.19 -4.27 -10.59
CA LYS A 91 -4.76 -5.68 -10.65
C LYS A 91 -5.77 -6.59 -9.98
N TRP A 92 -6.40 -6.12 -8.91
CA TRP A 92 -7.49 -6.83 -8.24
C TRP A 92 -8.78 -6.88 -9.07
N LEU A 93 -9.13 -5.82 -9.80
CA LEU A 93 -10.34 -5.82 -10.63
C LEU A 93 -10.24 -6.74 -11.85
N LYS A 94 -9.04 -7.00 -12.36
CA LYS A 94 -8.82 -7.80 -13.59
C LYS A 94 -8.83 -9.32 -13.34
N ASN A 95 -8.85 -9.76 -12.09
CA ASN A 95 -8.77 -11.16 -11.67
C ASN A 95 -9.99 -11.56 -10.84
#